data_AF-A0AAV5ZTY7-F1
#
_entry.id   AF-A0AAV5ZTY7-F1
#
_cell.length_a   1.000
_cell.length_b   1.000
_cell.length_c   1.000
_cell.angle_alpha   90.00
_cell.angle_beta   90.00
_cell.angle_gamma   90.00
#
_symmetry.space_group_name_H-M   'P 1'
#
loop_
_entity.id
_entity.type
_entity.pdbx_description
1 polymer ?
#
loop_
_entity_poly.entity_id
_entity_poly.type
_entity_poly.pdbx_seq_one_letter_code
_entity_poly.pdbx_strand_id
1 'polypeptide(L)'
;MVRSSPAIPEGVTQYARPQGGYQVRPTYPAAPRRLGIQGTTLLRVHVLADGRIGDVLVEKSAGHPELDEAAADAVRRWRFEPARRGAEAVAMWVLLPVEFRLR
;
A
#
# COMPACT_ATOMS: atom_id res chain seq x y z
N MET A 1 8.99 16.04 12.09
CA MET A 1 8.94 15.57 10.69
C MET A 1 7.52 15.72 10.20
N VAL A 2 7.30 16.62 9.24
CA VAL A 2 5.96 17.05 8.81
C VAL A 2 5.28 15.87 8.13
N ARG A 3 4.20 15.35 8.73
CA ARG A 3 3.39 14.27 8.14
C ARG A 3 2.58 14.88 7.00
N SER A 4 3.19 15.04 5.84
CA SER A 4 2.48 15.49 4.65
C SER A 4 1.56 14.37 4.20
N SER A 5 0.29 14.49 4.63
CA SER A 5 -0.83 13.74 4.05
C SER A 5 -0.68 13.78 2.52
N PRO A 6 -0.82 12.65 1.80
CA PRO A 6 -0.69 12.66 0.36
C PRO A 6 -1.63 13.73 -0.21
N ALA A 7 -1.06 14.73 -0.90
CA ALA A 7 -1.84 15.76 -1.55
C ALA A 7 -2.73 15.06 -2.58
N ILE A 8 -4.04 15.07 -2.32
CA ILE A 8 -5.03 14.57 -3.27
C ILE A 8 -5.00 15.57 -4.43
N PRO A 9 -4.75 15.14 -5.68
CA PRO A 9 -4.80 16.06 -6.80
C PRO A 9 -6.15 16.76 -6.86
N GLU A 10 -6.16 18.07 -7.07
CA GLU A 10 -7.41 18.84 -7.18
C GLU A 10 -8.28 18.29 -8.32
N GLY A 11 -9.59 18.22 -8.08
CA GLY A 11 -10.57 17.74 -9.06
C GLY A 11 -10.63 16.21 -9.24
N VAL A 12 -9.98 15.41 -8.38
CA VAL A 12 -10.17 13.96 -8.38
C VAL A 12 -11.63 13.61 -8.07
N THR A 13 -12.30 12.97 -9.02
CA THR A 13 -13.69 12.50 -8.91
C THR A 13 -13.77 11.02 -8.55
N GLN A 14 -12.68 10.27 -8.74
CA GLN A 14 -12.57 8.86 -8.37
C GLN A 14 -11.18 8.55 -7.80
N TYR A 15 -11.12 7.93 -6.63
CA TYR A 15 -9.88 7.48 -6.02
C TYR A 15 -9.40 6.15 -6.61
N ALA A 16 -8.09 5.95 -6.62
CA ALA A 16 -7.49 4.68 -7.01
C ALA A 16 -7.89 3.57 -6.03
N ARG A 17 -8.20 2.39 -6.58
CA ARG A 17 -8.60 1.21 -5.80
C ARG A 17 -7.96 -0.06 -6.33
N PRO A 18 -7.57 -1.01 -5.48
CA PRO A 18 -7.00 -2.28 -5.93
C PRO A 18 -8.06 -3.12 -6.65
N GLN A 19 -7.72 -3.68 -7.82
CA GLN A 19 -8.66 -4.45 -8.65
C GLN A 19 -9.14 -5.74 -7.96
N GLY A 20 -8.30 -6.34 -7.10
CA GLY A 20 -8.62 -7.53 -6.32
C GLY A 20 -9.17 -7.23 -4.91
N GLY A 21 -9.49 -5.96 -4.60
CA GLY A 21 -9.85 -5.52 -3.26
C GLY A 21 -8.65 -5.39 -2.32
N TYR A 22 -8.90 -4.93 -1.09
CA TYR A 22 -7.86 -4.60 -0.09
C TYR A 22 -7.32 -5.81 0.67
N GLN A 23 -7.65 -7.05 0.26
CA GLN A 23 -7.13 -8.25 0.90
C GLN A 23 -5.68 -8.51 0.49
N VAL A 24 -4.74 -7.84 1.15
CA VAL A 24 -3.32 -8.21 1.12
C VAL A 24 -3.17 -9.49 1.95
N ARG A 25 -2.80 -10.59 1.30
CA ARG A 25 -2.25 -11.76 1.99
C ARG A 25 -0.74 -11.72 1.80
N PRO A 26 -0.01 -10.93 2.63
CA PRO A 26 1.43 -10.89 2.51
C PRO A 26 2.00 -12.28 2.81
N THR A 27 3.06 -12.66 2.10
CA THR A 27 3.78 -13.88 2.48
C THR A 27 4.44 -13.61 3.82
N TYR A 28 4.05 -14.36 4.86
CA TYR A 28 4.61 -14.20 6.20
C TYR A 28 6.07 -14.69 6.20
N PRO A 29 7.06 -13.85 6.53
CA PRO A 29 8.44 -14.31 6.59
C PRO A 29 8.60 -15.39 7.67
N ALA A 30 9.53 -16.33 7.44
CA ALA A 30 9.66 -17.53 8.29
C ALA A 30 10.17 -17.22 9.70
N ALA A 31 11.00 -16.19 9.89
CA ALA A 31 11.51 -15.81 11.21
C ALA A 31 10.42 -15.13 12.09
N PRO A 32 9.71 -14.07 11.65
CA PRO A 32 8.63 -13.45 12.41
C PRO A 32 7.49 -14.41 12.70
N ARG A 33 7.15 -15.29 11.75
CA ARG A 33 6.12 -16.31 11.95
C ARG A 33 6.49 -17.28 13.08
N ARG A 34 7.73 -17.76 13.12
CA ARG A 34 8.21 -18.66 14.19
C ARG A 34 8.28 -17.97 15.55
N LEU A 35 8.54 -16.67 15.56
CA LEU A 35 8.66 -15.85 16.77
C LEU A 35 7.32 -15.26 17.27
N GLY A 36 6.19 -15.57 16.61
CA GLY A 36 4.90 -15.04 17.05
C GLY A 36 4.65 -13.56 16.73
N ILE A 37 5.50 -12.94 15.90
CA ILE A 37 5.54 -11.49 15.71
C ILE A 37 4.41 -11.05 14.77
N GLN A 38 3.50 -10.19 15.25
CA GLN A 38 2.35 -9.65 14.52
C GLN A 38 2.43 -8.12 14.45
N GLY A 39 1.69 -7.52 13.52
CA GLY A 39 1.61 -6.06 13.43
C GLY A 39 1.00 -5.57 12.13
N THR A 40 0.93 -4.25 11.98
CA THR A 40 0.39 -3.60 10.79
C THR A 40 1.40 -2.59 10.25
N THR A 41 1.86 -2.82 9.02
CA THR A 41 2.67 -1.86 8.26
C THR A 41 1.74 -0.97 7.46
N LEU A 42 1.83 0.35 7.62
CA LEU A 42 1.14 1.29 6.76
C LEU A 42 2.08 1.69 5.62
N LEU A 43 1.68 1.36 4.40
CA LEU A 43 2.40 1.71 3.19
C LEU A 43 1.78 2.94 2.52
N ARG A 44 2.62 3.80 1.98
CA ARG A 44 2.27 4.87 1.06
C ARG A 44 2.67 4.45 -0.34
N VAL A 45 1.69 4.29 -1.20
CA VAL A 45 1.84 3.65 -2.52
C VAL A 45 1.48 4.65 -3.60
N HIS A 46 2.38 4.84 -4.56
CA HIS A 46 2.15 5.68 -5.73
C HIS A 46 1.48 4.84 -6.82
N VAL A 47 0.18 5.06 -7.02
CA VAL A 47 -0.57 4.46 -8.12
C VAL A 47 -0.45 5.38 -9.33
N LEU A 48 0.13 4.86 -10.40
CA LEU A 48 0.30 5.59 -11.66
C LEU A 48 -1.02 5.65 -12.44
N ALA A 49 -1.11 6.56 -13.40
CA ALA A 49 -2.30 6.76 -14.23
C ALA A 49 -2.67 5.52 -15.09
N ASP A 50 -1.74 4.58 -15.27
CA ASP A 50 -1.96 3.30 -15.95
C ASP A 50 -2.39 2.17 -14.99
N GLY A 51 -2.61 2.48 -13.72
CA GLY A 51 -3.02 1.52 -12.69
C GLY A 51 -1.89 0.63 -12.16
N ARG A 52 -0.65 0.85 -12.60
CA ARG A 52 0.53 0.20 -12.02
C ARG A 52 0.98 0.91 -10.76
N ILE A 53 1.73 0.20 -9.94
CA ILE A 53 2.42 0.80 -8.80
C ILE A 53 3.78 1.31 -9.26
N GLY A 54 4.08 2.56 -8.93
CA GLY A 54 5.42 3.12 -8.99
C GLY A 54 6.12 2.89 -7.67
N ASP A 55 6.16 3.94 -6.85
CA ASP A 55 6.84 3.92 -5.55
C ASP A 55 6.01 3.26 -4.45
N VAL A 56 6.71 2.60 -3.52
CA VAL A 56 6.15 2.06 -2.28
C VAL A 56 7.04 2.50 -1.13
N LEU A 57 6.48 3.25 -0.20
CA LEU A 57 7.16 3.79 0.97
C LEU A 57 6.51 3.28 2.25
N VAL A 58 7.31 3.04 3.29
CA VAL A 58 6.78 2.73 4.63
C VAL A 58 6.42 4.04 5.32
N GLU A 59 5.12 4.29 5.49
CA GLU A 59 4.60 5.47 6.20
C GLU A 59 4.60 5.21 7.73
N LYS A 60 4.26 3.99 8.14
CA LYS A 60 4.36 3.54 9.53
C LYS A 60 4.79 2.09 9.59
N SER A 61 5.93 1.84 10.24
CA SER A 61 6.45 0.49 10.46
C SER A 61 5.58 -0.31 11.42
N ALA A 62 5.52 -1.63 11.23
CA ALA A 62 4.98 -2.58 12.20
C ALA A 62 5.91 -2.80 13.42
N GLY A 63 7.08 -2.16 13.45
CA GLY A 63 8.12 -2.38 14.46
C GLY A 63 9.13 -3.47 14.09
N HIS A 64 8.98 -4.09 12.91
CA HIS A 64 9.81 -5.19 12.44
C HIS A 64 10.14 -5.00 10.96
N PRO A 65 11.42 -4.76 10.60
CA PRO A 65 11.83 -4.52 9.21
C PRO A 65 11.41 -5.64 8.24
N GLU A 66 11.45 -6.89 8.71
CA GLU A 66 11.06 -8.07 7.91
C GLU A 66 9.56 -8.06 7.54
N LEU A 67 8.70 -7.54 8.42
CA LEU A 67 7.28 -7.37 8.11
C LEU A 67 7.06 -6.20 7.14
N ASP A 68 7.80 -5.12 7.31
CA ASP A 68 7.69 -3.95 6.44
C ASP A 68 8.14 -4.26 5.00
N GLU A 69 9.23 -5.00 4.85
CA GLU A 69 9.71 -5.50 3.55
C GLU A 69 8.69 -6.46 2.91
N ALA A 70 8.20 -7.43 3.68
CA ALA A 70 7.18 -8.36 3.20
C ALA A 70 5.87 -7.65 2.79
N ALA A 71 5.49 -6.59 3.50
CA ALA A 71 4.35 -5.77 3.15
C ALA A 71 4.58 -5.06 1.82
N ALA A 72 5.74 -4.41 1.64
CA ALA A 72 6.09 -3.71 0.40
C ALA A 72 6.08 -4.68 -0.80
N ASP A 73 6.68 -5.85 -0.65
CA ASP A 73 6.74 -6.88 -1.71
C ASP A 73 5.39 -7.51 -2.04
N ALA A 74 4.49 -7.61 -1.05
CA ALA A 74 3.12 -8.08 -1.29
C ALA A 74 2.36 -7.10 -2.18
N VAL A 75 2.55 -5.80 -1.96
CA VAL A 75 1.83 -4.75 -2.67
C VAL A 75 2.42 -4.45 -4.04
N ARG A 76 3.74 -4.51 -4.24
CA ARG A 76 4.43 -4.21 -5.53
C ARG A 76 3.83 -4.90 -6.77
N ARG A 77 3.21 -6.06 -6.62
CA ARG A 77 2.61 -6.85 -7.72
C ARG A 77 1.15 -6.53 -7.99
N TRP A 78 0.53 -5.65 -7.22
CA TRP A 78 -0.87 -5.32 -7.36
C TRP A 78 -1.15 -4.48 -8.61
N ARG A 79 -2.40 -4.61 -9.08
CA ARG A 79 -2.97 -3.75 -10.09
C ARG A 79 -4.10 -2.94 -9.47
N PHE A 80 -4.10 -1.66 -9.80
CA PHE A 80 -5.10 -0.71 -9.36
C PHE A 80 -5.95 -0.27 -10.54
N GLU A 81 -7.19 0.08 -10.27
CA GLU A 81 -7.86 1.08 -11.08
C GLU A 81 -7.27 2.44 -10.67
N PRO A 82 -6.75 3.23 -11.62
CA PRO A 82 -6.14 4.52 -11.31
C PRO A 82 -7.19 5.51 -10.79
N ALA A 83 -6.73 6.59 -10.17
CA ALA A 83 -7.61 7.72 -9.89
C ALA A 83 -8.07 8.37 -11.19
N ARG A 84 -9.21 9.06 -11.13
CA ARG A 84 -9.71 9.86 -12.25
C ARG A 84 -10.08 11.27 -11.83
N ARG A 85 -9.81 12.21 -12.74
CA ARG A 85 -10.35 13.57 -12.78
C ARG A 85 -11.26 13.66 -14.00
N GLY A 86 -12.56 13.46 -13.80
CA GLY A 86 -13.50 13.26 -14.90
C GLY A 86 -13.14 12.02 -15.72
N ALA A 87 -12.86 12.21 -17.02
CA ALA A 87 -12.46 11.11 -17.91
C ALA A 87 -10.95 10.80 -17.86
N GLU A 88 -10.12 11.72 -17.36
CA GLU A 88 -8.66 11.60 -17.34
C GLU A 88 -8.20 10.73 -16.18
N ALA A 89 -7.35 9.73 -16.46
CA ALA A 89 -6.70 8.95 -15.42
C ALA A 89 -5.47 9.71 -14.88
N VAL A 90 -5.35 9.81 -13.56
CA VAL A 90 -4.29 10.56 -12.90
C VAL A 90 -3.57 9.69 -11.87
N ALA A 91 -2.27 9.93 -11.70
CA ALA A 91 -1.50 9.29 -10.66
C ALA A 91 -1.89 9.85 -9.28
N MET A 92 -1.87 9.02 -8.26
CA MET A 92 -2.13 9.44 -6.88
C MET A 92 -1.41 8.58 -5.85
N TRP A 93 -1.20 9.15 -4.66
CA TRP A 93 -0.69 8.42 -3.52
C TRP A 93 -1.83 7.87 -2.67
N VAL A 94 -1.74 6.59 -2.30
CA VAL A 94 -2.74 5.88 -1.48
C VAL A 94 -2.06 5.31 -0.24
N LEU A 95 -2.76 5.32 0.90
CA LEU A 95 -2.32 4.64 2.11
C LEU A 95 -2.96 3.25 2.19
N LEU A 96 -2.14 2.21 2.37
CA LEU A 96 -2.56 0.82 2.47
C LEU A 96 -2.06 0.20 3.78
N PRO A 97 -2.95 -0.20 4.70
CA PRO A 97 -2.57 -1.01 5.85
C PRO A 97 -2.38 -2.47 5.42
N VAL A 98 -1.20 -3.02 5.69
CA VAL A 98 -0.89 -4.45 5.52
C VAL A 98 -0.80 -5.09 6.90
N GLU A 99 -1.70 -6.01 7.18
CA GLU A 99 -1.81 -6.64 8.48
C GLU A 99 -1.23 -8.07 8.48
N PHE A 100 -0.39 -8.34 9.47
CA PHE A 100 0.17 -9.66 9.76
C PHE A 100 -0.50 -10.21 11.02
N ARG A 101 -1.39 -11.20 10.84
CA ARG A 101 -2.01 -11.96 11.93
C ARG A 101 -1.68 -13.44 11.83
N LEU A 102 -1.30 -14.02 12.97
CA LEU A 102 -1.22 -15.48 13.13
C LEU A 102 -2.64 -16.00 13.42
N ARG A 103 -2.98 -17.13 12.81
CA ARG A 103 -4.25 -17.82 13.02
C ARG A 103 -4.09 -18.90 14.08
#